data_AF-A5PBU5-F1
#
_entry.id   AF-A5PBU5-F1
#
_cell.length_a   1.000
_cell.length_b   1.000
_cell.length_c   1.000
_cell.angle_alpha   90.00
_cell.angle_beta   90.00
_cell.angle_gamma   90.00
#
_symmetry.space_group_name_H-M   'P 1'
#
loop_
_entity.id
_entity.type
_entity.pdbx_description
1 polymer ?
#
loop_
_entity_poly.entity_id
_entity_poly.type
_entity_poly.pdbx_seq_one_letter_code
_entity_poly.pdbx_strand_id
1 'polypeptide(L)' 'MDYEKRELDHELKNAEQQKLALKGLVKRAADEIDDLADANCSEEAVESAKAQAKRLREATKSISSGD' A
#
# COMPACT_ATOMS: atom_id res chain seq x y z
N MET A 1 29.82 -19.49 -0.99
CA MET A 1 28.62 -20.35 -0.96
C MET A 1 27.77 -20.08 0.28
N ASP A 2 28.19 -20.43 1.50
CA ASP A 2 27.34 -20.28 2.71
C ASP A 2 27.16 -18.84 3.24
N TYR A 3 28.09 -17.95 2.92
CA TYR A 3 28.01 -16.53 3.27
C TYR A 3 27.02 -15.80 2.34
N GLU A 4 27.21 -15.95 1.04
CA GLU A 4 26.37 -15.37 -0.03
C GLU A 4 24.91 -15.81 0.09
N LYS A 5 24.65 -17.09 0.42
CA LYS A 5 23.28 -17.57 0.66
C LYS A 5 22.63 -16.90 1.88
N ARG A 6 23.40 -16.64 2.95
CA ARG A 6 22.88 -15.93 4.13
C ARG A 6 22.60 -14.47 3.82
N GLU A 7 23.48 -13.81 3.08
CA GLU A 7 23.32 -12.43 2.65
C GLU A 7 22.05 -12.26 1.79
N LEU A 8 21.85 -13.13 0.81
CA LEU A 8 20.63 -13.15 -0.01
C LEU A 8 19.36 -13.40 0.82
N ASP A 9 19.40 -14.29 1.82
CA ASP A 9 18.26 -14.52 2.72
C ASP A 9 17.95 -13.30 3.60
N HIS A 10 18.99 -12.58 4.05
CA HIS A 10 18.83 -11.31 4.76
C HIS A 10 18.23 -10.21 3.88
N GLU A 11 18.73 -10.05 2.66
CA GLU A 11 18.20 -9.09 1.69
C GLU A 11 16.75 -9.38 1.33
N LEU A 12 16.40 -10.66 1.12
CA LEU A 12 15.04 -11.08 0.85
C LEU A 12 14.10 -10.68 2.01
N LYS A 13 14.48 -11.01 3.25
CA LYS A 13 13.70 -10.64 4.44
C LYS A 13 13.54 -9.13 4.59
N ASN A 14 14.60 -8.37 4.30
CA ASN A 14 14.53 -6.91 4.33
C ASN A 14 13.56 -6.38 3.26
N ALA A 15 13.64 -6.91 2.03
CA ALA A 15 12.74 -6.53 0.94
C ALA A 15 11.28 -6.88 1.25
N GLU A 16 11.02 -8.04 1.86
CA GLU A 16 9.69 -8.45 2.31
C GLU A 16 9.13 -7.51 3.39
N GLN A 17 9.95 -7.14 4.38
CA GLN A 17 9.55 -6.18 5.42
C GLN A 17 9.26 -4.79 4.84
N GLN A 18 10.11 -4.31 3.92
CA GLN A 18 9.88 -3.03 3.22
C GLN A 18 8.58 -3.07 2.41
N LYS A 19 8.32 -4.16 1.69
CA LYS A 19 7.07 -4.38 0.95
C LYS A 19 5.85 -4.32 1.87
N LEU A 20 5.91 -4.95 3.04
CA LEU A 20 4.82 -4.91 4.02
C LEU A 20 4.61 -3.51 4.60
N ALA A 21 5.69 -2.80 4.93
CA ALA A 21 5.62 -1.42 5.42
C ALA A 21 4.99 -0.46 4.40
N LEU A 22 5.41 -0.57 3.13
CA LEU A 22 4.85 0.22 2.02
C LEU A 22 3.35 -0.07 1.82
N LYS A 23 2.93 -1.34 1.88
CA LYS A 23 1.50 -1.70 1.86
C LYS A 23 0.72 -1.01 2.98
N GLY A 24 1.28 -0.98 4.19
CA GLY A 24 0.67 -0.30 5.33
C GLY A 24 0.53 1.21 5.12
N LEU A 25 1.54 1.86 4.54
CA LEU A 25 1.50 3.28 4.19
C LEU A 25 0.43 3.58 3.15
N VAL A 26 0.36 2.80 2.07
CA VAL A 26 -0.64 2.99 1.00
C VAL A 26 -2.06 2.81 1.54
N LYS A 27 -2.28 1.83 2.43
CA LYS A 27 -3.58 1.64 3.09
C LYS A 27 -3.97 2.88 3.92
N ARG A 28 -3.05 3.37 4.76
CA ARG A 28 -3.30 4.57 5.58
C ARG A 28 -3.59 5.81 4.74
N ALA A 29 -2.86 6.01 3.65
CA ALA A 29 -3.12 7.12 2.73
C ALA A 29 -4.51 7.02 2.10
N ALA A 30 -4.97 5.81 1.75
CA ALA A 30 -6.33 5.61 1.24
C ALA A 30 -7.39 5.93 2.30
N ASP A 31 -7.17 5.53 3.55
CA ASP A 31 -8.10 5.80 4.66
C ASP A 31 -8.15 7.31 4.97
N GLU A 32 -7.00 8.00 4.97
CA GLU A 32 -6.92 9.46 5.15
C GLU A 32 -7.60 10.25 4.02
N ILE A 33 -7.52 9.77 2.77
CA ILE A 33 -8.24 10.37 1.64
C ILE A 33 -9.77 10.26 1.84
N ASP A 34 -10.26 9.12 2.34
CA ASP A 34 -11.69 8.95 2.63
C ASP A 34 -12.12 9.90 3.77
N ASP A 35 -11.34 9.99 4.85
CA ASP A 35 -11.62 10.87 5.99
C ASP A 35 -11.66 12.36 5.58
N LEU A 36 -10.73 12.78 4.71
CA LEU A 36 -10.69 14.15 4.18
C LEU A 36 -11.83 14.43 3.21
N ALA A 37 -12.23 13.46 2.40
CA ALA A 37 -13.37 13.61 1.48
C ALA A 37 -14.67 13.88 2.25
N ASP A 38 -14.86 13.22 3.39
CA ASP A 38 -16.06 13.41 4.22
C ASP A 38 -16.05 14.76 4.98
N ALA A 39 -14.95 15.53 4.93
CA ALA A 39 -14.83 16.86 5.51
C ALA A 39 -15.25 17.98 4.53
N ASN A 40 -16.56 18.15 4.31
CA ASN A 40 -17.15 19.31 3.61
C ASN A 40 -16.64 19.57 2.17
N CYS A 41 -16.24 18.54 1.44
CA CYS A 41 -15.95 18.64 0.01
C CYS A 41 -17.22 18.68 -0.86
N SER A 42 -17.11 19.19 -2.09
CA SER A 42 -18.19 19.07 -3.09
C SER A 42 -18.39 17.59 -3.47
N GLU A 43 -19.61 17.19 -3.84
CA GLU A 43 -19.91 15.79 -4.20
C GLU A 43 -18.96 15.22 -5.25
N GLU A 44 -18.63 16.00 -6.29
CA GLU A 44 -17.66 15.61 -7.33
C GLU A 44 -16.25 15.36 -6.77
N ALA A 45 -15.80 16.19 -5.82
CA ALA A 45 -14.52 16.02 -5.15
C ALA A 45 -14.53 14.78 -4.22
N VAL A 46 -15.65 14.51 -3.55
CA VAL A 46 -15.84 13.32 -2.71
C VAL A 46 -15.79 12.05 -3.55
N GLU A 47 -16.50 12.01 -4.68
CA GLU A 47 -16.51 10.84 -5.58
C GLU A 47 -15.11 10.56 -6.16
N SER A 48 -14.40 11.61 -6.60
CA SER A 48 -13.03 11.49 -7.11
C SER A 48 -12.05 10.98 -6.05
N ALA A 49 -12.15 11.48 -4.82
CA ALA A 49 -11.35 11.04 -3.68
C ALA A 49 -11.60 9.57 -3.33
N LYS A 50 -12.88 9.17 -3.22
CA LYS A 50 -13.27 7.77 -2.95
C LYS A 50 -12.80 6.82 -4.06
N ALA A 51 -12.84 7.26 -5.32
CA ALA A 51 -12.28 6.49 -6.43
C ALA A 51 -10.76 6.32 -6.32
N GLN A 52 -10.03 7.35 -5.88
CA GLN A 52 -8.58 7.27 -5.63
C GLN A 52 -8.24 6.35 -4.46
N ALA A 53 -8.92 6.50 -3.32
CA ALA A 53 -8.76 5.61 -2.17
C ALA A 53 -9.01 4.15 -2.53
N LYS A 54 -10.06 3.88 -3.34
CA LYS A 54 -10.35 2.53 -3.86
C LYS A 54 -9.18 1.97 -4.69
N ARG A 55 -8.63 2.75 -5.62
CA ARG A 55 -7.47 2.33 -6.45
C ARG A 55 -6.25 1.98 -5.60
N LEU A 56 -5.97 2.78 -4.56
CA LEU A 56 -4.86 2.51 -3.63
C LEU A 56 -5.07 1.20 -2.85
N ARG A 57 -6.29 0.95 -2.37
CA ARG A 57 -6.63 -0.32 -1.71
C ARG A 57 -6.49 -1.52 -2.66
N GLU A 58 -6.91 -1.38 -3.91
CA GLU A 58 -6.75 -2.42 -4.93
C GLU A 58 -5.28 -2.70 -5.24
N ALA A 59 -4.43 -1.68 -5.33
CA ALA A 59 -2.99 -1.84 -5.49
C ALA A 59 -2.36 -2.64 -4.34
N THR A 60 -2.82 -2.45 -3.10
CA THR A 60 -2.33 -3.26 -1.97
C THR A 60 -2.79 -4.72 -2.01
N LYS A 61 -3.96 -5.00 -2.62
CA LYS A 61 -4.50 -6.36 -2.82
C LYS A 61 -3.83 -7.09 -3.98
N SER A 62 -3.60 -6.45 -5.13
CA SER A 62 -2.98 -7.13 -6.29
C SER A 62 -1.52 -7.55 -6.03
N ILE A 63 -0.83 -6.87 -5.11
CA ILE A 63 0.54 -7.24 -4.69
C ILE A 63 0.54 -8.53 -3.82
N SER A 64 -0.61 -9.18 -3.56
CA SER A 64 -0.69 -10.49 -2.89
C SER A 64 -0.92 -11.69 -3.82
N SER A 65 -1.04 -11.50 -5.15
CA SER A 65 -1.26 -12.61 -6.11
C SER A 65 0.00 -13.01 -6.88
N GLY A 66 1.16 -12.98 -6.22
CA GLY A 66 2.40 -13.55 -6.73
C GLY A 66 2.75 -14.81 -5.95
N ASP A 67 2.00 -15.88 -6.20
CA ASP A 67 2.45 -17.28 -6.05
C ASP A 67 2.90 -17.77 -7.44
#